data_AF-A0A4S4KXQ9-F1
#
_entry.id   AF-A0A4S4KXQ9-F1
#
_cell.length_a   1.000
_cell.length_b   1.000
_cell.length_c   1.000
_cell.angle_alpha   90.00
_cell.angle_beta   90.00
_cell.angle_gamma   90.00
#
_symmetry.space_group_name_H-M   'P 1'
#
loop_
_entity.id
_entity.type
_entity.pdbx_description
1 polymer ?
#
loop_
_entity_poly.entity_id
_entity_poly.type
_entity_poly.pdbx_seq_one_letter_code
_entity_poly.pdbx_strand_id
1 'polypeptide(L)'
;FGNSRAVFGLCCKSNISIVKNIMGKVHGSLARAGKVKSQTPKVEAQEKKKQPKGRAKKRILYNRRFVNVTTLQQGGKRKMNANPTN
;
A
#
# COMPACT_ATOMS: atom_id res chain seq x y z
N PHE A 1 46.23 -41.49 9.24
CA PHE A 1 45.32 -42.35 8.48
C PHE A 1 44.39 -41.44 7.69
N GLY A 2 44.81 -40.92 6.54
CA GLY A 2 45.04 -41.69 5.32
C GLY A 2 43.83 -41.39 4.41
N ASN A 3 43.97 -40.40 3.54
CA ASN A 3 44.20 -40.54 2.09
C ASN A 3 42.83 -40.50 1.35
N SER A 4 42.60 -39.71 0.30
CA SER A 4 43.51 -39.36 -0.78
C SER A 4 43.08 -38.08 -1.50
N ARG A 5 44.03 -37.18 -1.72
CA ARG A 5 44.08 -36.28 -2.87
C ARG A 5 44.61 -37.09 -4.06
N ALA A 6 43.94 -37.06 -5.21
CA ALA A 6 44.59 -37.26 -6.51
C ALA A 6 43.69 -36.83 -7.67
N VAL A 7 44.05 -35.67 -8.25
CA VAL A 7 44.14 -35.37 -9.69
C VAL A 7 43.10 -35.96 -10.65
N PHE A 8 42.22 -35.08 -11.15
CA PHE A 8 41.70 -35.22 -12.50
C PHE A 8 41.80 -33.89 -13.25
N GLY A 9 42.72 -33.86 -14.22
CA GLY A 9 42.56 -33.11 -15.47
C GLY A 9 42.74 -31.60 -15.43
N LEU A 10 43.98 -31.16 -15.55
CA LEU A 10 44.28 -29.90 -16.21
C LEU A 10 44.05 -30.09 -17.73
N CYS A 11 43.40 -29.10 -18.35
CA CYS A 11 43.48 -28.67 -19.75
C CYS A 11 42.12 -28.72 -20.49
N CYS A 12 41.49 -27.55 -20.60
CA CYS A 12 41.26 -26.94 -21.91
C CYS A 12 41.06 -25.43 -21.72
N LYS A 13 42.02 -24.67 -22.26
CA LYS A 13 41.91 -23.23 -22.50
C LYS A 13 40.67 -22.99 -23.34
N SER A 14 39.72 -22.20 -22.83
CA SER A 14 38.75 -21.49 -23.66
C SER A 14 38.30 -20.29 -22.85
N ASN A 15 38.72 -19.11 -23.30
CA ASN A 15 38.30 -17.81 -22.80
C ASN A 15 36.82 -17.86 -22.40
N ILE A 16 36.53 -17.57 -21.12
CA ILE A 16 35.17 -17.34 -20.64
C ILE A 16 34.73 -16.02 -21.29
N SER A 17 34.29 -16.12 -22.54
CA SER A 17 33.69 -15.04 -23.28
C SER A 17 32.40 -14.69 -22.56
N ILE A 18 32.52 -13.71 -21.67
CA ILE A 18 31.52 -12.74 -21.22
C ILE A 18 30.13 -13.25 -21.57
N VAL A 19 29.53 -13.99 -20.63
CA VAL A 19 28.10 -14.27 -20.66
C VAL A 19 27.43 -12.92 -20.50
N LYS A 20 27.19 -12.29 -21.65
CA LYS A 20 26.60 -10.99 -21.83
C LYS A 20 25.19 -11.13 -21.29
N ASN A 21 24.98 -10.77 -20.02
CA ASN A 21 23.66 -10.68 -19.44
C ASN A 21 22.85 -9.72 -20.31
N ILE A 22 22.00 -10.28 -21.17
CA ILE A 22 21.02 -9.56 -21.97
C ILE A 22 19.94 -9.09 -20.99
N MET A 23 20.27 -8.07 -20.22
CA MET A 23 19.28 -7.22 -19.56
C MET A 23 18.51 -6.52 -20.68
N GLY A 24 17.40 -7.11 -21.08
CA GLY A 24 16.50 -6.56 -22.09
C GLY A 24 16.19 -5.11 -21.77
N LYS A 25 16.37 -4.24 -22.75
CA LYS A 25 15.94 -2.84 -22.69
C LYS A 25 14.48 -2.79 -22.23
N VAL A 26 14.26 -2.45 -20.97
CA VAL A 26 12.93 -2.21 -20.44
C VAL A 26 12.42 -0.93 -21.10
N HIS A 27 11.52 -1.05 -22.08
CA HIS A 27 10.85 0.11 -22.69
C HIS A 27 9.76 0.61 -21.75
N GLY A 28 10.15 1.60 -20.95
CA GLY A 28 9.29 2.35 -20.05
C GLY A 28 10.15 3.33 -19.25
N SER A 29 9.98 4.63 -19.48
CA SER A 29 10.71 5.64 -18.70
C SER A 29 10.14 5.71 -17.28
N LEU A 30 11.00 5.56 -16.27
CA LEU A 30 10.65 5.80 -14.85
C LEU A 30 10.34 7.28 -14.54
N ALA A 31 10.44 8.16 -15.53
CA ALA A 31 10.24 9.60 -15.43
C ALA A 31 8.88 10.05 -14.84
N ARG A 32 7.89 9.16 -14.77
CA ARG A 32 6.56 9.44 -14.20
C ARG A 32 6.40 8.96 -12.75
N ALA A 33 7.40 8.29 -12.18
CA ALA A 33 7.32 7.82 -10.80
C ALA A 33 7.22 9.01 -9.83
N GLY A 34 6.21 9.00 -8.97
CA GLY A 34 6.05 10.01 -7.91
C GLY A 34 5.50 11.39 -8.34
N LYS A 35 5.30 11.66 -9.65
CA LYS A 35 4.83 12.96 -10.17
C LYS A 35 3.58 13.50 -9.44
N VAL A 36 2.59 12.64 -9.19
CA VAL A 36 1.33 13.05 -8.56
C VAL A 36 1.49 13.36 -7.07
N LYS A 37 2.46 12.73 -6.39
CA LYS A 37 2.70 12.93 -4.96
C LYS A 37 3.47 14.21 -4.66
N SER A 38 4.31 14.69 -5.59
CA SER A 38 5.01 15.96 -5.47
C SER A 38 4.17 17.16 -5.94
N GLN A 39 3.22 16.94 -6.86
CA GLN A 39 2.33 18.00 -7.35
C GLN A 39 1.20 18.36 -6.38
N THR A 40 0.78 17.42 -5.53
CA THR A 40 -0.31 17.69 -4.57
C THR A 40 0.22 18.49 -3.38
N PRO A 41 -0.48 19.56 -2.94
CA PRO A 41 -0.07 20.32 -1.76
C PRO A 41 -0.04 19.38 -0.56
N LYS A 42 1.05 19.45 0.22
CA LYS A 42 1.20 18.62 1.42
C LYS A 42 0.31 19.18 2.53
N VAL A 43 -0.91 18.67 2.62
CA VAL A 43 -1.82 19.03 3.72
C VAL A 43 -1.33 18.33 5.00
N GLU A 44 -1.06 19.10 6.03
CA GLU A 44 -0.73 18.59 7.35
C GLU A 44 -1.95 17.89 7.98
N ALA A 45 -1.69 16.84 8.75
CA ALA A 45 -2.76 16.11 9.41
C ALA A 45 -3.34 17.00 10.53
N GLN A 46 -4.58 17.46 10.35
CA GLN A 46 -5.30 18.14 11.41
C GLN A 46 -5.49 17.20 12.60
N GLU A 47 -5.24 17.71 13.81
CA GLU A 47 -5.45 16.93 15.03
C GLU A 47 -6.95 16.70 15.25
N LYS A 48 -7.41 15.49 14.91
CA LYS A 48 -8.78 15.06 15.17
C LYS A 48 -8.85 14.42 16.56
N LYS A 49 -9.85 14.82 17.35
CA LYS A 49 -10.11 14.22 18.66
C LYS A 49 -10.19 12.70 18.55
N LYS A 50 -9.50 12.01 19.46
CA LYS A 50 -9.46 10.55 19.52
C LYS A 50 -10.89 10.00 19.64
N GLN A 51 -11.27 9.16 18.69
CA GLN A 51 -12.54 8.46 18.78
C GLN A 51 -12.43 7.34 19.81
N PRO A 52 -13.43 7.16 20.70
CA PRO A 52 -13.42 6.07 21.65
C PRO A 52 -13.40 4.73 20.90
N LYS A 53 -12.73 3.72 21.47
CA LYS A 53 -12.59 2.38 20.89
C LYS A 53 -13.54 1.38 21.58
N GLY A 54 -13.77 0.22 20.96
CA GLY A 54 -14.54 -0.88 21.55
C GLY A 54 -16.02 -0.60 21.76
N ARG A 55 -16.52 -0.93 22.96
CA ARG A 55 -17.95 -0.87 23.33
C ARG A 55 -18.53 0.54 23.24
N ALA A 56 -17.77 1.55 23.67
CA ALA A 56 -18.20 2.94 23.60
C ALA A 56 -18.48 3.38 22.14
N LYS A 57 -17.61 2.99 21.19
CA LYS A 57 -17.83 3.26 19.76
C LYS A 57 -19.08 2.58 19.24
N LYS A 58 -19.34 1.33 19.63
CA LYS A 58 -20.52 0.56 19.21
C LYS A 58 -21.81 1.20 19.72
N ARG A 59 -21.84 1.70 20.96
CA ARG A 59 -22.98 2.47 21.50
C ARG A 59 -23.26 3.73 20.69
N ILE A 60 -22.22 4.52 20.38
CA ILE A 60 -22.35 5.73 19.55
C ILE A 60 -22.88 5.39 18.15
N LEU A 61 -22.37 4.32 17.53
CA LEU A 61 -22.83 3.87 16.20
C LEU A 61 -24.28 3.39 16.21
N TYR A 62 -24.71 2.64 17.23
CA TYR A 62 -26.09 2.19 17.37
C TYR A 62 -27.05 3.37 17.49
N ASN A 63 -26.74 4.31 18.39
CA ASN A 63 -27.57 5.51 18.57
C ASN A 63 -27.66 6.34 17.27
N ARG A 64 -26.53 6.52 16.55
CA ARG A 64 -26.50 7.27 15.27
C ARG A 64 -27.22 6.59 14.12
N ARG A 65 -27.25 5.24 14.09
CA ARG A 65 -27.86 4.47 12.99
C ARG A 65 -29.35 4.19 13.20
N PHE A 66 -29.75 3.93 14.44
CA PHE A 66 -31.08 3.41 14.74
C PHE A 66 -31.88 4.42 15.57
N VAL A 67 -31.45 4.74 16.79
CA VAL A 67 -32.25 5.55 17.73
C VAL A 67 -32.50 6.98 17.23
N ASN A 68 -31.48 7.66 16.71
CA ASN A 68 -31.61 9.05 16.26
C ASN A 68 -32.22 9.18 14.85
N VAL A 69 -32.26 8.08 14.08
CA VAL A 69 -32.85 8.07 12.74
C VAL A 69 -34.34 7.82 12.83
N THR A 70 -34.78 6.93 13.71
CA THR A 70 -36.21 6.62 13.92
C THR A 70 -36.99 7.78 14.51
N THR A 71 -36.38 8.61 15.36
CA THR A 71 -37.05 9.74 16.03
C THR A 71 -37.12 11.02 15.19
N LEU A 72 -36.20 11.21 14.23
CA LEU A 72 -36.02 12.49 13.53
C LEU A 72 -36.39 12.45 12.03
N GLN A 73 -36.67 11.28 11.47
CA GLN A 73 -36.98 11.09 10.05
C GLN A 73 -38.14 10.11 9.90
N GLN A 74 -39.36 10.60 10.09
CA GLN A 74 -40.55 9.95 9.56
C GLN A 74 -40.50 10.04 8.02
N GLY A 75 -39.81 9.10 7.35
CA GLY A 75 -39.95 8.92 5.90
C GLY A 75 -38.69 8.81 5.04
N GLY A 76 -37.48 8.63 5.57
CA GLY A 76 -36.30 8.53 4.70
C GLY A 76 -35.06 7.82 5.24
N LYS A 77 -34.40 7.02 4.39
CA LYS A 77 -33.07 6.44 4.63
C LYS A 77 -32.01 7.55 4.52
N ARG A 78 -31.49 8.04 5.66
CA ARG A 78 -30.39 9.02 5.67
C ARG A 78 -29.12 8.47 5.00
N LYS A 79 -28.55 9.21 4.05
CA LYS A 79 -27.23 8.92 3.46
C LYS A 79 -26.13 9.35 4.42
N MET A 80 -25.18 8.47 4.70
CA MET A 80 -24.02 8.79 5.55
C MET A 80 -23.01 9.60 4.75
N ASN A 81 -22.52 10.70 5.32
CA ASN A 81 -21.57 11.63 4.68
C ASN A 81 -22.13 12.33 3.43
N ALA A 82 -23.36 12.83 3.50
CA ALA A 82 -23.84 13.80 2.51
C ALA A 82 -23.11 15.13 2.73
N ASN A 83 -22.61 15.73 1.65
CA ASN A 83 -22.09 17.09 1.71
C ASN A 83 -23.25 18.02 2.13
N PRO A 84 -23.06 18.93 3.08
CA PRO A 84 -24.07 19.95 3.34
C PRO A 84 -24.26 20.76 2.06
N THR A 85 -25.49 20.81 1.55
CA THR A 85 -25.86 21.77 0.50
C THR A 85 -25.82 23.15 1.15
N ASN A 86 -25.00 24.04 0.60
CA ASN A 86 -25.04 25.46 0.95
C ASN A 86 -26.34 26.06 0.44
#